data_AF-A0A183JNR6-F1
#
_entry.id   AF-A0A183JNR6-F1
#
_cell.length_a   1.000
_cell.length_b   1.000
_cell.length_c   1.000
_cell.angle_alpha   90.00
_cell.angle_beta   90.00
_cell.angle_gamma   90.00
#
_symmetry.space_group_name_H-M   'P 1'
#
loop_
_entity.id
_entity.type
_entity.pdbx_description
1 polymer ?
#
loop_
_entity_poly.entity_id
_entity_poly.type
_entity_poly.pdbx_seq_one_letter_code
_entity_poly.pdbx_strand_id
1 'polypeptide(L)'
;MICSATPMFYLELILGQKHRRGAISLWDICPMFRGVGIAQVIISYIVAFYYNTISAWSLYFLFVSITDILPWTYCDQRRGNSINCVNFTYLQNLSNFISNDENDLLQQKNYSLASIEYFE
;
A
#
# COMPACT_ATOMS: atom_id res chain seq x y z
N MET A 1 23.53 -4.20 -10.81
CA MET A 1 23.10 -2.81 -11.12
C MET A 1 24.03 -2.16 -12.13
N ILE A 2 25.33 -2.01 -11.83
CA ILE A 2 26.32 -1.36 -12.72
C ILE A 2 26.46 -2.04 -14.09
N CYS A 3 26.57 -3.37 -14.14
CA CYS A 3 26.85 -4.05 -15.42
C CYS A 3 25.63 -4.27 -16.32
N SER A 4 24.39 -4.14 -15.80
CA SER A 4 23.18 -4.54 -16.53
C SER A 4 22.08 -3.47 -16.53
N ALA A 5 21.76 -2.91 -15.38
CA ALA A 5 20.70 -1.91 -15.26
C ALA A 5 21.15 -0.54 -15.76
N THR A 6 22.36 -0.11 -15.37
CA THR A 6 22.94 1.17 -15.81
C THR A 6 23.02 1.30 -17.34
N PRO A 7 23.62 0.35 -18.09
CA PRO A 7 23.69 0.48 -19.55
C PRO A 7 22.32 0.44 -20.23
N MET A 8 21.37 -0.37 -19.74
CA MET A 8 20.00 -0.41 -20.29
C MET A 8 19.26 0.91 -20.09
N PHE A 9 19.37 1.52 -18.91
CA PHE A 9 18.77 2.83 -18.65
C PHE A 9 19.40 3.94 -19.50
N TYR A 10 20.73 3.95 -19.65
CA TYR A 10 21.41 4.89 -20.53
C TYR A 10 20.99 4.74 -22.00
N LEU A 11 20.82 3.51 -22.48
CA LEU A 11 20.35 3.24 -23.83
C LEU A 11 18.95 3.83 -24.06
N GLU A 12 18.02 3.63 -23.12
CA GLU A 12 16.67 4.18 -23.20
C GLU A 12 16.68 5.72 -23.22
N LEU A 13 17.48 6.35 -22.35
CA LEU A 13 17.63 7.81 -22.31
C LEU A 13 18.21 8.37 -23.63
N ILE A 14 19.30 7.80 -24.15
CA ILE A 14 19.93 8.27 -25.39
C ILE A 14 18.97 8.10 -26.57
N LEU A 15 18.28 6.95 -26.66
CA LEU A 15 17.30 6.71 -27.72
C LEU A 15 16.13 7.70 -27.66
N GLY A 16 15.60 7.95 -26.46
CA GLY A 16 14.52 8.92 -26.23
C GLY A 16 14.92 10.35 -26.60
N GLN A 17 16.11 10.80 -26.18
CA GLN A 17 16.62 12.14 -26.46
C GLN A 17 16.93 12.34 -27.96
N LYS A 18 17.46 11.31 -28.64
CA LYS A 18 17.84 11.38 -30.06
C LYS A 18 16.62 11.38 -31.00
N HIS A 19 15.62 10.53 -30.74
CA HIS A 19 14.49 10.36 -31.64
C HIS A 19 13.30 11.26 -31.31
N ARG A 20 13.19 11.75 -30.06
CA ARG A 20 12.11 12.64 -29.59
C ARG A 20 10.71 12.14 -29.98
N ARG A 21 10.54 10.82 -30.02
CA ARG A 21 9.29 10.13 -30.37
C ARG A 21 8.83 9.30 -29.18
N GLY A 22 7.53 8.99 -29.14
CA GLY A 22 6.96 8.12 -28.11
C GLY A 22 7.48 6.68 -28.19
N ALA A 23 7.31 5.92 -27.10
CA ALA A 23 7.86 4.56 -26.94
C ALA A 23 7.51 3.59 -28.07
N ILE A 24 6.34 3.73 -28.71
CA ILE A 24 5.92 2.88 -29.84
C ILE A 24 6.63 3.28 -31.14
N SER A 25 6.68 4.58 -31.44
CA SER A 25 7.32 5.12 -32.66
C SER A 25 8.84 5.14 -32.59
N LEU A 26 9.43 4.91 -31.41
CA LEU A 26 10.88 4.79 -31.24
C LEU A 26 11.44 3.56 -31.98
N TRP A 27 10.68 2.46 -32.01
CA TRP A 27 11.11 1.19 -32.59
C TRP A 27 10.97 1.12 -34.12
N ASP A 28 10.62 2.22 -34.78
CA ASP A 28 10.66 2.32 -36.25
C ASP A 28 12.10 2.17 -36.80
N ILE A 29 13.13 2.30 -35.95
CA ILE A 29 14.55 2.04 -36.26
C ILE A 29 14.80 0.55 -36.53
N CYS A 30 14.11 -0.33 -35.80
CA CYS A 30 14.19 -1.79 -35.95
C CYS A 30 12.81 -2.42 -35.71
N PRO A 31 12.05 -2.69 -36.78
CA PRO A 31 10.65 -3.10 -36.67
C PRO A 31 10.44 -4.43 -35.94
N MET A 32 11.48 -5.27 -35.82
CA MET A 32 11.45 -6.52 -35.04
C MET A 32 11.16 -6.25 -33.55
N PHE A 33 11.57 -5.10 -33.01
CA PHE A 33 11.39 -4.75 -31.60
C PHE A 33 10.17 -3.86 -31.32
N ARG A 34 9.29 -3.65 -32.31
CA ARG A 34 8.08 -2.82 -32.14
C ARG A 34 7.17 -3.32 -31.00
N GLY A 35 7.18 -4.63 -30.72
CA GLY A 35 6.45 -5.21 -29.60
C GLY A 35 6.91 -4.71 -28.22
N VAL A 36 8.18 -4.32 -28.08
CA VAL A 36 8.74 -3.80 -26.82
C VAL A 36 8.09 -2.47 -26.45
N GLY A 37 7.92 -1.57 -27.43
CA GLY A 37 7.25 -0.28 -27.19
C GLY A 37 5.77 -0.43 -26.79
N ILE A 38 5.07 -1.41 -27.38
CA ILE A 38 3.67 -1.71 -27.02
C ILE A 38 3.61 -2.27 -25.59
N ALA A 39 4.49 -3.24 -25.26
CA ALA A 39 4.56 -3.82 -23.93
C ALA A 39 4.87 -2.75 -22.87
N GLN A 40 5.79 -1.83 -23.14
CA GLN A 40 6.13 -0.73 -22.24
C GLN A 40 4.93 0.18 -21.93
N VAL A 41 4.10 0.49 -22.93
CA VAL A 41 2.89 1.29 -22.73
C VAL A 41 1.84 0.52 -21.91
N ILE A 42 1.63 -0.76 -22.17
CA ILE A 42 0.69 -1.60 -21.42
C ILE A 42 1.13 -1.73 -19.95
N ILE A 43 2.41 -1.99 -19.71
CA ILE A 43 2.97 -2.06 -18.35
C ILE A 43 2.76 -0.72 -17.64
N SER A 44 3.08 0.40 -18.30
CA SER A 44 2.89 1.74 -17.72
C SER A 44 1.43 2.01 -17.34
N TYR A 45 0.48 1.53 -18.14
CA TYR A 45 -0.95 1.66 -17.88
C TYR A 45 -1.42 0.82 -16.67
N ILE A 46 -1.00 -0.44 -16.59
CA ILE A 46 -1.29 -1.30 -15.43
C ILE A 46 -0.68 -0.71 -14.16
N VAL A 47 0.56 -0.22 -14.28
CA VAL A 47 1.31 0.43 -13.20
C VAL A 47 0.61 1.68 -12.70
N ALA A 48 0.10 2.51 -13.60
CA ALA A 48 -0.66 3.70 -13.25
C ALA A 48 -1.89 3.35 -12.40
N PHE A 49 -2.65 2.31 -12.72
CA PHE A 49 -3.84 1.96 -11.94
C PHE A 49 -3.52 1.58 -10.50
N TYR A 50 -2.60 0.64 -10.27
CA TYR A 50 -2.33 0.19 -8.92
C TYR A 50 -1.64 1.29 -8.09
N TYR A 51 -0.71 2.07 -8.68
CA TYR A 51 -0.03 3.14 -7.94
C TYR A 51 -0.97 4.28 -7.60
N ASN A 52 -1.91 4.64 -8.47
CA ASN A 52 -2.91 5.66 -8.15
C ASN A 52 -3.77 5.24 -6.96
N THR A 53 -4.16 3.96 -6.87
CA THR A 53 -4.87 3.43 -5.69
C THR A 53 -4.02 3.59 -4.42
N ILE A 54 -2.77 3.15 -4.43
CA ILE A 54 -1.88 3.26 -3.25
C ILE A 54 -1.68 4.74 -2.86
N SER A 55 -1.52 5.62 -3.83
CA SER A 55 -1.37 7.06 -3.60
C SER A 55 -2.64 7.68 -3.01
N ALA A 56 -3.81 7.29 -3.48
CA ALA A 56 -5.09 7.74 -2.95
C ALA A 56 -5.27 7.31 -1.48
N TRP A 57 -4.96 6.06 -1.14
CA TRP A 57 -4.98 5.57 0.24
C TRP A 57 -3.98 6.33 1.12
N SER A 58 -2.77 6.58 0.60
CA SER A 58 -1.74 7.35 1.32
C SER A 58 -2.18 8.79 1.62
N LEU A 59 -2.79 9.47 0.64
CA LEU A 59 -3.35 10.82 0.81
C LEU A 59 -4.52 10.83 1.81
N TYR A 60 -5.41 9.83 1.73
CA TYR A 60 -6.50 9.67 2.68
C TYR A 60 -5.97 9.55 4.12
N PHE A 61 -5.02 8.66 4.37
CA PHE A 61 -4.39 8.51 5.69
C PHE A 61 -3.64 9.76 6.15
N LEU A 62 -3.01 10.49 5.22
CA LEU A 62 -2.36 11.76 5.52
C LEU A 62 -3.37 12.77 6.07
N PHE A 63 -4.49 12.99 5.38
CA PHE A 63 -5.51 13.93 5.85
C PHE A 63 -6.19 13.49 7.15
N VAL A 64 -6.47 12.19 7.29
CA VAL A 64 -7.05 11.63 8.52
C VAL A 64 -6.08 11.76 9.70
N SER A 65 -4.78 11.79 9.47
CA SER A 65 -3.79 11.97 10.55
C SER A 65 -3.69 13.41 11.07
N ILE A 66 -4.35 14.38 10.43
CA ILE A 66 -4.39 15.78 10.88
C ILE A 66 -5.42 15.99 12.01
N THR A 67 -6.20 14.97 12.38
CA THR A 67 -7.14 15.03 13.51
C THR A 67 -6.48 14.71 14.84
N ASP A 68 -6.95 15.31 15.94
CA ASP A 68 -6.41 15.11 17.30
C ASP A 68 -6.48 13.64 17.79
N ILE A 69 -7.54 12.92 17.40
CA ILE A 69 -7.74 11.52 17.79
C ILE A 69 -7.84 10.67 16.53
N LEU A 70 -6.82 9.83 16.30
CA LEU A 70 -6.73 8.96 15.13
C LEU A 70 -7.83 7.88 15.17
N PRO A 71 -8.54 7.63 14.06
CA PRO A 71 -9.74 6.79 14.07
C PRO A 71 -9.47 5.30 14.27
N TRP A 72 -8.25 4.83 14.00
CA TRP A 72 -7.85 3.43 14.25
C TRP A 72 -7.35 3.19 15.68
N THR A 73 -7.44 4.20 16.57
CA THR A 73 -7.00 4.08 17.98
C THR A 73 -8.14 3.82 18.95
N TYR A 74 -9.39 4.01 18.52
CA TYR A 74 -10.57 3.82 19.35
C TYR A 74 -11.68 3.05 18.63
N CYS A 75 -12.50 2.35 19.40
CA CYS A 75 -13.68 1.67 18.88
C CYS A 75 -14.83 2.66 18.68
N ASP A 76 -15.33 2.75 17.44
CA ASP A 76 -16.52 3.53 17.09
C ASP A 76 -17.52 2.66 16.34
N GLN A 77 -18.64 2.36 17.01
CA GLN A 77 -19.72 1.54 16.45
C GLN A 77 -20.39 2.21 15.24
N ARG A 78 -20.34 3.55 15.13
CA ARG A 78 -20.88 4.26 13.95
C ARG A 78 -20.03 4.06 12.70
N ARG A 79 -18.77 3.69 12.87
CA ARG A 79 -17.80 3.42 11.79
C ARG A 79 -17.82 1.97 11.31
N GLY A 80 -18.65 1.12 11.92
CA GLY A 80 -18.77 -0.29 11.57
C GLY A 80 -17.94 -1.24 12.44
N ASN A 81 -17.33 -0.74 13.53
CA ASN A 81 -16.56 -1.59 14.44
C ASN A 81 -17.45 -2.63 15.15
N SER A 82 -16.90 -3.82 15.39
CA SER A 82 -17.62 -4.91 16.06
C SER A 82 -17.93 -4.58 17.52
N ILE A 83 -18.94 -5.25 18.07
CA ILE A 83 -19.33 -5.13 19.49
C ILE A 83 -18.20 -5.58 20.42
N ASN A 84 -17.31 -6.46 19.93
CA ASN A 84 -16.16 -6.96 20.68
C ASN A 84 -14.86 -6.19 20.41
N CYS A 85 -14.94 -5.00 19.80
CA CYS A 85 -13.78 -4.15 19.54
C CYS A 85 -13.14 -3.66 20.85
N VAL A 86 -11.81 -3.69 20.91
CA VAL A 86 -11.00 -3.21 22.03
C VAL A 86 -9.81 -2.37 21.56
N ASN A 87 -9.42 -1.39 22.38
CA ASN A 87 -8.23 -0.58 22.13
C ASN A 87 -6.97 -1.30 22.62
N PHE A 88 -5.81 -0.96 22.05
CA PHE A 88 -4.52 -1.55 22.41
C PHE A 88 -4.21 -1.42 23.90
N THR A 89 -4.43 -0.24 24.49
CA THR A 89 -4.19 0.02 25.92
C THR A 89 -5.06 -0.86 26.83
N TYR A 90 -6.29 -1.15 26.40
CA TYR A 90 -7.19 -2.02 27.16
C TYR A 90 -6.66 -3.47 27.19
N LEU A 91 -6.19 -3.98 26.06
CA LEU A 91 -5.58 -5.30 25.99
C LEU A 91 -4.31 -5.41 26.84
N GLN A 92 -3.46 -4.37 26.83
CA GLN A 92 -2.26 -4.36 27.64
C GLN A 92 -2.57 -4.36 29.14
N ASN A 93 -3.59 -3.60 29.56
CA ASN A 93 -4.05 -3.63 30.94
C ASN A 93 -4.61 -5.01 31.30
N LEU A 94 -5.43 -5.59 30.41
CA LEU A 94 -6.01 -6.92 30.59
C LEU A 94 -4.92 -7.99 30.74
N SER A 95 -3.87 -7.96 29.92
CA SER A 95 -2.73 -8.88 30.05
C SER A 95 -1.99 -8.71 31.37
N ASN A 96 -1.84 -7.46 31.86
CA ASN A 96 -1.19 -7.19 33.15
C ASN A 96 -2.04 -7.68 34.34
N PHE A 97 -3.36 -7.69 34.21
CA PHE A 97 -4.26 -8.29 35.22
C PHE A 97 -4.24 -9.82 35.16
N ILE A 98 -4.22 -10.42 33.96
CA ILE A 98 -4.13 -11.87 33.77
C ILE A 98 -2.82 -12.45 34.31
N SER A 99 -1.71 -11.71 34.24
CA SER A 99 -0.45 -12.15 34.85
C SER A 99 -0.51 -12.28 36.37
N ASN A 100 -1.56 -11.77 37.03
CA ASN A 100 -1.72 -11.79 38.49
C ASN A 100 -2.79 -12.78 39.00
N ASP A 101 -3.70 -13.27 38.17
CA ASP A 101 -4.76 -14.22 38.56
C ASP A 101 -4.81 -15.40 37.57
N GLU A 102 -4.75 -16.62 38.10
CA GLU A 102 -4.78 -17.87 37.32
C GLU A 102 -5.92 -17.93 36.30
N ASN A 103 -5.58 -18.47 35.14
CA ASN A 103 -6.39 -18.71 33.95
C ASN A 103 -7.79 -19.26 34.25
N ASP A 104 -8.87 -18.63 33.73
CA ASP A 104 -10.01 -19.38 33.15
C ASP A 104 -11.15 -18.60 32.43
N LEU A 105 -11.08 -17.27 32.21
CA LEU A 105 -12.19 -16.54 31.53
C LEU A 105 -11.80 -15.75 30.27
N LEU A 106 -10.53 -15.71 29.89
CA LEU A 106 -10.02 -14.79 28.85
C LEU A 106 -9.67 -15.44 27.50
N GLN A 107 -9.75 -16.76 27.37
CA GLN A 107 -9.62 -17.44 26.08
C GLN A 107 -10.92 -17.55 25.28
N GLN A 108 -12.08 -17.17 25.84
CA GLN A 108 -13.37 -17.40 25.17
C GLN A 108 -13.98 -16.17 24.49
N LYS A 109 -13.41 -14.98 24.65
CA LYS A 109 -13.88 -13.77 23.96
C LYS A 109 -12.91 -13.43 22.84
N ASN A 110 -13.29 -13.73 21.60
CA ASN A 110 -12.58 -13.29 20.40
C ASN A 110 -12.72 -11.76 20.27
N TYR A 111 -11.85 -11.02 20.96
CA TYR A 111 -11.77 -9.57 20.85
C TYR A 111 -10.99 -9.19 19.58
N SER A 112 -11.45 -8.13 18.91
CA SER A 112 -10.82 -7.55 17.72
C SER A 112 -10.23 -6.18 18.06
N LEU A 113 -9.07 -5.87 17.49
CA LEU A 113 -8.42 -4.59 17.70
C LEU A 113 -9.04 -3.52 16.80
N ALA A 114 -9.26 -2.32 17.34
CA ALA A 114 -9.77 -1.17 16.58
C ALA A 114 -8.95 -0.85 15.31
N SER A 115 -7.63 -1.08 15.35
CA SER A 115 -6.78 -0.91 14.18
C SER A 115 -7.02 -1.99 13.13
N ILE A 116 -7.18 -3.26 13.53
CA ILE A 116 -7.36 -4.37 12.60
C ILE A 116 -8.68 -4.19 11.83
N GLU A 117 -9.78 -3.86 12.53
CA GLU A 117 -11.08 -3.63 11.88
C GLU A 117 -11.09 -2.42 10.95
N TYR A 118 -10.20 -1.45 11.16
CA TYR A 118 -10.10 -0.28 10.31
C TYR A 118 -9.37 -0.55 8.98
N PHE A 119 -8.48 -1.55 8.96
CA PHE A 119 -7.69 -1.92 7.77
C PHE A 119 -8.26 -3.14 7.03
N GLU A 120 -9.32 -3.75 7.54
CA GLU A 120 -10.09 -4.83 6.89
C GLU A 120 -11.12 -4.26 5.90
#